data_AF-A0A9D8MMZ4-F1
#
_entry.id   AF-A0A9D8MMZ4-F1
#
_cell.length_a   1.000
_cell.length_b   1.000
_cell.length_c   1.000
_cell.angle_alpha   90.00
_cell.angle_beta   90.00
_cell.angle_gamma   90.00
#
_symmetry.space_group_name_H-M   'P 1'
#
loop_
_entity.id
_entity.type
_entity.pdbx_description
1 polymer ?
#
loop_
_entity_poly.entity_id
_entity_poly.type
_entity_poly.pdbx_seq_one_letter_code
_entity_poly.pdbx_strand_id
1 'polypeptide(L)'
;MKKKKIVNFLLGMTAAMAFFWMGDRAVAQTADKTEPAASAEIKTGTNCVLTLPGDVKLEMIWIEPGTFMMGSPNDEFGRNDNETQHQVTLTKGFWIGKYEVTQAQYKAVTGSDPSHFKGDDLPVEMVDWEESMEFCKKLTESLGGALPKGYKCSLPTEAQWEYACRAGTTSHLNNGKSI
;
A
#
# COMPACT_ATOMS: atom_id res chain seq x y z
N MET A 1 -75.84 24.00 27.86
CA MET A 1 -75.44 25.39 28.21
C MET A 1 -74.03 25.40 28.80
N LYS A 2 -73.18 26.32 28.32
CA LYS A 2 -71.96 26.93 28.95
C LYS A 2 -71.05 26.09 29.90
N LYS A 3 -69.81 25.86 29.41
CA LYS A 3 -68.50 25.96 30.11
C LYS A 3 -68.16 24.85 31.13
N LYS A 4 -66.88 24.46 31.36
CA LYS A 4 -65.60 25.18 31.15
C LYS A 4 -64.52 24.31 30.49
N LYS A 5 -63.65 24.95 29.69
CA LYS A 5 -62.28 24.49 29.39
C LYS A 5 -61.37 24.86 30.57
N ILE A 6 -60.25 24.17 30.74
CA ILE A 6 -58.92 24.75 31.02
C ILE A 6 -57.86 23.73 30.58
N VAL A 7 -56.82 24.22 29.91
CA VAL A 7 -55.61 23.51 29.50
C VAL A 7 -54.50 24.00 30.42
N ASN A 8 -53.51 23.17 30.75
CA ASN A 8 -52.16 23.69 30.97
C ASN A 8 -51.08 22.65 30.64
N PHE A 9 -49.93 23.16 30.23
CA PHE A 9 -48.82 22.46 29.59
C PHE A 9 -47.51 23.12 30.09
N LEU A 10 -46.38 22.42 29.96
CA LEU A 10 -44.99 22.87 30.21
C LEU A 10 -44.44 23.01 31.65
N LEU A 11 -43.40 22.20 31.90
CA LEU A 11 -42.01 22.56 32.30
C LEU A 11 -41.72 23.34 33.61
N GLY A 12 -40.77 22.82 34.39
CA GLY A 12 -40.10 23.55 35.47
C GLY A 12 -39.12 22.70 36.28
N MET A 13 -37.82 22.88 36.07
CA MET A 13 -36.75 22.20 36.82
C MET A 13 -36.62 22.73 38.25
N THR A 14 -36.23 21.88 39.20
CA THR A 14 -35.39 22.30 40.34
C THR A 14 -34.32 21.25 40.59
N ALA A 15 -33.07 21.70 40.71
CA ALA A 15 -31.93 20.86 41.04
C ALA A 15 -31.63 20.96 42.55
N ALA A 16 -31.29 19.83 43.17
CA ALA A 16 -30.64 19.79 44.47
C ALA A 16 -29.27 19.13 44.31
N MET A 17 -28.21 19.86 44.63
CA MET A 17 -26.84 19.36 44.57
C MET A 17 -26.59 18.37 45.72
N ALA A 18 -25.90 17.27 45.43
CA ALA A 18 -25.24 16.44 46.44
C ALA A 18 -23.85 16.07 45.95
N PHE A 19 -22.85 16.85 46.37
CA PHE A 19 -21.44 16.46 46.30
C PHE A 19 -21.00 16.03 47.70
N PHE A 20 -20.69 14.73 47.87
CA PHE A 20 -19.76 14.29 48.92
C PHE A 20 -18.96 13.07 48.47
N TRP A 21 -17.65 13.08 48.79
CA TRP A 21 -16.65 12.04 48.51
C TRP A 21 -16.73 10.91 49.56
N MET A 22 -16.18 9.70 49.42
CA MET A 22 -15.23 9.11 48.46
C MET A 22 -15.54 7.60 48.37
N GLY A 23 -15.41 6.95 47.21
CA GLY A 23 -15.59 5.49 47.08
C GLY A 23 -16.18 5.05 45.73
N ASP A 24 -15.40 5.20 44.65
CA ASP A 24 -15.85 4.97 43.27
C ASP A 24 -16.39 3.55 43.05
N ARG A 25 -17.70 3.42 42.80
CA ARG A 25 -18.35 3.43 41.49
C ARG A 25 -18.07 2.20 40.64
N ALA A 26 -19.10 1.36 40.52
CA ALA A 26 -19.25 0.47 39.39
C ALA A 26 -19.23 1.28 38.08
N VAL A 27 -18.48 0.78 37.09
CA VAL A 27 -18.52 1.27 35.70
C VAL A 27 -18.95 0.11 34.82
N ALA A 28 -20.04 0.31 34.09
CA ALA A 28 -20.50 -0.67 33.10
C ALA A 28 -19.44 -0.84 32.01
N GLN A 29 -19.13 -2.09 31.66
CA GLN A 29 -18.14 -2.40 30.65
C GLN A 29 -18.66 -1.94 29.27
N THR A 30 -18.17 -0.79 28.82
CA THR A 30 -18.45 -0.24 27.50
C THR A 30 -17.90 -1.16 26.42
N ALA A 31 -18.59 -1.18 25.27
CA ALA A 31 -18.27 -1.93 24.07
C ALA A 31 -16.77 -2.17 23.83
N ASP A 32 -16.46 -3.43 23.53
CA ASP A 32 -15.19 -3.86 22.97
C ASP A 32 -14.86 -3.00 21.73
N LYS A 33 -13.96 -2.04 21.93
CA LYS A 33 -13.27 -1.38 20.84
C LYS A 33 -12.12 -2.30 20.47
N THR A 34 -12.35 -3.13 19.47
CA THR A 34 -11.28 -3.87 18.81
C THR A 34 -10.25 -2.85 18.31
N GLU A 35 -9.16 -2.74 19.07
CA GLU A 35 -7.96 -2.02 18.69
C GLU A 35 -7.49 -2.59 17.34
N PRO A 36 -7.26 -1.76 16.30
CA PRO A 36 -6.82 -2.29 15.01
C PRO A 36 -5.52 -3.04 15.25
N ALA A 37 -5.50 -4.33 14.89
CA ALA A 37 -4.34 -5.19 15.10
C ALA A 37 -3.09 -4.51 14.53
N ALA A 38 -2.09 -4.29 15.40
CA ALA A 38 -0.88 -3.57 15.04
C ALA A 38 -0.28 -4.19 13.77
N SER A 39 -0.31 -3.43 12.68
CA SER A 39 0.26 -3.86 11.41
C SER A 39 1.76 -4.10 11.62
N ALA A 40 2.21 -5.32 11.34
CA ALA A 40 3.60 -5.70 11.58
C ALA A 40 4.53 -4.77 10.81
N GLU A 41 5.40 -4.06 11.53
CA GLU A 41 6.36 -3.13 10.93
C GLU A 41 7.22 -3.85 9.87
N ILE A 42 7.28 -3.27 8.68
CA ILE A 42 8.05 -3.84 7.56
C ILE A 42 9.53 -3.66 7.86
N LYS A 43 10.30 -4.75 7.88
CA LYS A 43 11.73 -4.73 8.21
C LYS A 43 12.60 -4.74 6.97
N THR A 44 13.40 -3.69 6.80
CA THR A 44 14.50 -3.61 5.81
C THR A 44 15.35 -4.88 5.84
N GLY A 45 15.71 -5.41 4.66
CA GLY A 45 16.45 -6.68 4.55
C GLY A 45 15.56 -7.93 4.42
N THR A 46 14.22 -7.80 4.43
CA THR A 46 13.32 -8.96 4.39
C THR A 46 12.15 -8.78 3.43
N ASN A 47 11.76 -9.88 2.76
CA ASN A 47 10.51 -9.93 1.99
C ASN A 47 9.32 -9.68 2.90
N CYS A 48 8.29 -9.00 2.40
CA CYS A 48 7.10 -8.66 3.17
C CYS A 48 5.82 -8.84 2.36
N VAL A 49 4.69 -8.88 3.06
CA VAL A 49 3.36 -8.93 2.45
C VAL A 49 2.59 -7.72 2.94
N LEU A 50 2.29 -6.80 2.03
CA LEU A 50 1.45 -5.65 2.30
C LEU A 50 -0.01 -6.12 2.39
N THR A 51 -0.71 -5.71 3.44
CA THR A 51 -2.17 -5.91 3.54
C THR A 51 -2.86 -4.63 3.11
N LEU A 52 -3.60 -4.71 2.02
CA LEU A 52 -4.38 -3.64 1.42
C LEU A 52 -5.80 -3.61 2.01
N PRO A 53 -6.62 -2.58 1.73
CA PRO A 53 -8.02 -2.57 2.14
C PRO A 53 -8.78 -3.81 1.66
N GLY A 54 -9.69 -4.34 2.49
CA GLY A 54 -10.40 -5.58 2.18
C GLY A 54 -9.53 -6.85 2.30
N ASP A 55 -8.43 -6.79 3.06
CA ASP A 55 -7.50 -7.90 3.33
C ASP A 55 -6.72 -8.45 2.12
N VAL A 56 -6.83 -7.82 0.95
CA VAL A 56 -6.07 -8.17 -0.26
C VAL A 56 -4.57 -8.09 0.02
N LYS A 57 -3.81 -9.10 -0.42
CA LYS A 57 -2.38 -9.22 -0.17
C LYS A 57 -1.55 -8.81 -1.38
N LEU A 58 -0.45 -8.10 -1.15
CA LEU A 58 0.54 -7.73 -2.16
C LEU A 58 1.93 -8.17 -1.67
N GLU A 59 2.49 -9.18 -2.33
CA GLU A 59 3.82 -9.74 -2.02
C GLU A 59 4.94 -8.85 -2.57
N MET A 60 5.89 -8.49 -1.70
CA MET A 60 7.02 -7.62 -2.00
C MET A 60 8.35 -8.33 -1.69
N ILE A 61 9.26 -8.34 -2.66
CA ILE A 61 10.59 -8.94 -2.55
C ILE A 61 11.62 -7.86 -2.21
N TRP A 62 12.48 -8.13 -1.23
CA TRP A 62 13.61 -7.26 -0.93
C TRP A 62 14.75 -7.47 -1.93
N ILE A 63 15.22 -6.35 -2.50
CA ILE A 63 16.37 -6.28 -3.39
C ILE A 63 17.49 -5.56 -2.65
N GLU A 64 18.61 -6.25 -2.43
CA GLU A 64 19.79 -5.68 -1.78
C GLU A 64 20.42 -4.53 -2.60
N PRO A 65 21.12 -3.58 -1.96
CA PRO A 65 21.94 -2.62 -2.69
C PRO A 65 23.09 -3.34 -3.40
N GLY A 66 23.50 -2.82 -4.56
CA GLY A 66 24.55 -3.43 -5.35
C GLY A 66 24.89 -2.65 -6.62
N THR A 67 25.80 -3.23 -7.40
CA THR A 67 26.32 -2.66 -8.63
C THR A 67 26.16 -3.66 -9.76
N PHE A 68 25.74 -3.19 -10.93
CA PHE A 68 25.58 -4.02 -12.14
C PHE A 68 25.93 -3.25 -13.41
N MET A 69 26.04 -3.98 -14.52
CA MET A 69 26.10 -3.39 -15.86
C MET A 69 24.67 -3.30 -16.40
N MET A 70 24.19 -2.08 -16.58
CA MET A 70 22.89 -1.78 -17.19
C MET A 70 23.06 -1.69 -18.72
N GLY A 71 22.06 -2.10 -19.50
CA GLY A 71 22.09 -2.11 -20.97
C GLY A 71 22.70 -3.38 -21.60
N SER A 72 22.64 -3.47 -22.94
CA SER A 72 22.99 -4.65 -23.75
C SER A 72 24.31 -4.50 -24.53
N PRO A 73 25.12 -5.56 -24.67
CA PRO A 73 26.32 -5.57 -25.52
C PRO A 73 26.03 -5.10 -26.95
N ASN A 74 27.04 -4.56 -27.63
CA ASN A 74 26.90 -4.03 -28.99
C ASN A 74 26.53 -5.10 -30.05
N ASP A 75 26.72 -6.36 -29.72
CA ASP A 75 26.46 -7.55 -30.53
C ASP A 75 25.24 -8.37 -30.05
N GLU A 76 24.49 -7.89 -29.05
CA GLU A 76 23.24 -8.54 -28.60
C GLU A 76 22.14 -8.44 -29.69
N PHE A 77 21.54 -9.58 -30.04
CA PHE A 77 20.49 -9.63 -31.05
C PHE A 77 19.18 -9.02 -30.52
N GLY A 78 18.63 -8.04 -31.24
CA GLY A 78 17.35 -7.40 -30.90
C GLY A 78 17.47 -6.15 -30.00
N ARG A 79 18.69 -5.79 -29.59
CA ARG A 79 19.06 -4.53 -28.94
C ARG A 79 18.58 -3.28 -29.70
N ASN A 80 18.24 -2.24 -28.94
CA ASN A 80 18.00 -0.86 -29.42
C ASN A 80 19.18 0.09 -29.12
N ASP A 81 19.26 1.21 -29.85
CA ASP A 81 20.38 2.18 -29.76
C ASP A 81 20.53 2.86 -28.38
N ASN A 82 19.46 2.90 -27.58
CA ASN A 82 19.47 3.51 -26.23
C ASN A 82 20.02 2.59 -25.13
N GLU A 83 20.28 1.31 -25.41
CA GLU A 83 20.70 0.31 -24.41
C GLU A 83 22.23 0.29 -24.16
N THR A 84 22.88 1.45 -24.25
CA THR A 84 24.35 1.54 -24.13
C THR A 84 24.84 1.06 -22.74
N GLN A 85 25.77 0.10 -22.72
CA GLN A 85 26.25 -0.48 -21.47
C GLN A 85 26.94 0.53 -20.57
N HIS A 86 26.50 0.60 -19.31
CA HIS A 86 27.12 1.44 -18.29
C HIS A 86 26.93 0.87 -16.88
N GLN A 87 27.88 1.14 -15.99
CA GLN A 87 27.86 0.62 -14.62
C GLN A 87 26.98 1.48 -13.73
N VAL A 88 25.96 0.87 -13.12
CA VAL A 88 25.01 1.53 -12.20
C VAL A 88 25.16 0.95 -10.80
N THR A 89 25.09 1.80 -9.77
CA THR A 89 25.17 1.41 -8.36
C THR A 89 23.95 1.88 -7.59
N LEU A 90 23.14 0.94 -7.11
CA LEU A 90 22.01 1.18 -6.23
C LEU A 90 22.52 1.18 -4.79
N THR A 91 22.67 2.37 -4.20
CA THR A 91 23.27 2.58 -2.86
C THR A 91 22.35 2.22 -1.70
N LYS A 92 21.09 1.90 -1.97
CA LYS A 92 20.08 1.46 -0.99
C LYS A 92 19.28 0.31 -1.57
N GLY A 93 19.04 -0.71 -0.76
CA GLY A 93 18.06 -1.73 -1.09
C GLY A 93 16.64 -1.19 -1.06
N PHE A 94 15.76 -1.88 -1.78
CA PHE A 94 14.36 -1.49 -2.00
C PHE A 94 13.48 -2.73 -2.09
N TRP A 95 12.16 -2.53 -2.05
CA TRP A 95 11.20 -3.58 -2.33
C TRP A 95 10.63 -3.40 -3.74
N ILE A 96 10.44 -4.51 -4.44
CA ILE A 96 9.69 -4.57 -5.70
C ILE A 96 8.55 -5.58 -5.58
N GLY A 97 7.46 -5.38 -6.32
CA GLY A 97 6.37 -6.36 -6.39
C GLY A 97 6.90 -7.68 -6.94
N LYS A 98 6.49 -8.79 -6.32
CA LYS A 98 6.83 -10.15 -6.80
C LYS A 98 6.19 -10.47 -8.15
N TYR A 99 5.06 -9.81 -8.42
CA TYR A 99 4.24 -9.89 -9.63
C TYR A 99 3.81 -8.47 -10.01
N GLU A 100 3.24 -8.31 -11.21
CA GLU A 100 2.49 -7.11 -11.57
C GLU A 100 1.32 -6.88 -10.58
N VAL A 101 0.91 -5.61 -10.44
CA VAL A 101 -0.25 -5.26 -9.58
C VAL A 101 -1.52 -5.85 -10.21
N THR A 102 -2.25 -6.64 -9.45
CA THR A 102 -3.47 -7.29 -9.94
C THR A 102 -4.68 -6.36 -9.92
N GLN A 103 -5.74 -6.71 -10.65
CA GLN A 103 -6.99 -5.96 -10.69
C GLN A 103 -7.63 -5.84 -9.29
N ALA A 104 -7.59 -6.91 -8.49
CA ALA A 104 -8.06 -6.87 -7.10
C ALA A 104 -7.21 -5.92 -6.21
N GLN A 105 -5.87 -5.95 -6.36
CA GLN A 105 -4.97 -5.08 -5.60
C GLN A 105 -5.14 -3.60 -5.97
N TYR A 106 -5.25 -3.30 -7.27
CA TYR A 106 -5.49 -1.94 -7.75
C TYR A 106 -6.82 -1.39 -7.22
N LYS A 107 -7.90 -2.15 -7.41
CA LYS A 107 -9.25 -1.81 -6.96
C LYS A 107 -9.37 -1.65 -5.45
N ALA A 108 -8.64 -2.45 -4.67
CA ALA A 108 -8.58 -2.31 -3.21
C ALA A 108 -8.00 -0.95 -2.76
N VAL A 109 -7.09 -0.36 -3.56
CA VAL A 109 -6.42 0.91 -3.24
C VAL A 109 -7.10 2.12 -3.89
N THR A 110 -7.58 2.00 -5.13
CA THR A 110 -8.14 3.12 -5.90
C THR A 110 -9.67 3.20 -5.86
N GLY A 111 -10.35 2.08 -5.61
CA GLY A 111 -11.80 1.93 -5.73
C GLY A 111 -12.32 1.64 -7.15
N SER A 112 -11.44 1.58 -8.16
CA SER A 112 -11.79 1.37 -9.57
C SER A 112 -10.94 0.26 -10.22
N ASP A 113 -11.38 -0.22 -11.39
CA ASP A 113 -10.66 -1.19 -12.21
C ASP A 113 -10.87 -0.85 -13.69
N PRO A 114 -9.93 -0.13 -14.34
CA PRO A 114 -10.05 0.34 -15.72
C PRO A 114 -9.79 -0.76 -16.77
N SER A 115 -9.29 -1.92 -16.38
CA SER A 115 -8.81 -2.99 -17.26
C SER A 115 -9.82 -3.39 -18.33
N HIS A 116 -9.36 -3.64 -19.55
CA HIS A 116 -10.16 -4.22 -20.63
C HIS A 116 -10.40 -5.72 -20.38
N PHE A 117 -9.34 -6.48 -20.08
CA PHE A 117 -9.42 -7.88 -19.67
C PHE A 117 -9.86 -7.96 -18.21
N LYS A 118 -10.64 -8.97 -17.83
CA LYS A 118 -11.25 -9.07 -16.49
C LYS A 118 -10.91 -10.36 -15.76
N GLY A 119 -10.38 -10.21 -14.55
CA GLY A 119 -10.11 -11.27 -13.60
C GLY A 119 -9.30 -10.74 -12.42
N ASP A 120 -9.71 -11.05 -11.18
CA ASP A 120 -9.15 -10.46 -9.96
C ASP A 120 -7.62 -10.66 -9.81
N ASP A 121 -7.11 -11.79 -10.28
CA ASP A 121 -5.68 -12.17 -10.27
C ASP A 121 -4.92 -11.78 -11.56
N LEU A 122 -5.59 -11.21 -12.57
CA LEU A 122 -4.91 -10.68 -13.75
C LEU A 122 -4.21 -9.35 -13.42
N PRO A 123 -3.15 -8.97 -14.15
CA PRO A 123 -2.58 -7.63 -14.04
C PRO A 123 -3.65 -6.57 -14.37
N VAL A 124 -3.58 -5.44 -13.67
CA VAL A 124 -4.32 -4.24 -14.06
C VAL A 124 -3.72 -3.65 -15.33
N GLU A 125 -4.56 -3.27 -16.27
CA GLU A 125 -4.16 -2.57 -17.50
C GLU A 125 -5.18 -1.48 -17.87
N MET A 126 -5.00 -0.77 -18.98
CA MET A 126 -5.65 0.52 -19.25
C MET A 126 -5.41 1.60 -18.16
N VAL A 127 -4.24 1.56 -17.50
CA VAL A 127 -3.81 2.55 -16.49
C VAL A 127 -2.72 3.43 -17.11
N ASP A 128 -2.82 4.74 -16.99
CA ASP A 128 -1.76 5.66 -17.42
C ASP A 128 -0.68 5.92 -16.34
N TRP A 129 0.31 6.75 -16.65
CA TRP A 129 1.41 7.04 -15.72
C TRP A 129 0.97 7.87 -14.51
N GLU A 130 0.04 8.82 -14.67
CA GLU A 130 -0.47 9.65 -13.58
C GLU A 130 -1.32 8.81 -12.63
N GLU A 131 -2.20 7.96 -13.17
CA GLU A 131 -3.00 7.00 -12.40
C GLU A 131 -2.11 5.98 -11.65
N SER A 132 -1.05 5.48 -12.30
CA SER A 132 -0.06 4.60 -11.67
C SER A 132 0.65 5.26 -10.49
N MET A 133 0.96 6.55 -10.61
CA MET A 133 1.57 7.34 -9.53
C MET A 133 0.55 7.68 -8.43
N GLU A 134 -0.73 7.89 -8.76
CA GLU A 134 -1.81 8.05 -7.79
C GLU A 134 -2.04 6.76 -6.99
N PHE A 135 -2.03 5.58 -7.62
CA PHE A 135 -2.05 4.28 -6.95
C PHE A 135 -0.88 4.17 -5.95
N CYS A 136 0.34 4.48 -6.37
CA CYS A 136 1.51 4.44 -5.49
C CYS A 136 1.39 5.40 -4.28
N LYS A 137 0.81 6.58 -4.49
CA LYS A 137 0.51 7.55 -3.42
C LYS A 137 -0.54 6.99 -2.45
N LYS A 138 -1.69 6.55 -2.94
CA LYS A 138 -2.78 5.96 -2.14
C LYS A 138 -2.32 4.71 -1.38
N LEU A 139 -1.47 3.89 -1.97
CA LEU A 139 -0.85 2.74 -1.32
C LEU A 139 0.07 3.17 -0.16
N THR A 140 0.89 4.21 -0.36
CA THR A 140 1.74 4.76 0.71
C THR A 140 0.88 5.30 1.87
N GLU A 141 -0.23 5.97 1.56
CA GLU A 141 -1.17 6.51 2.54
C GLU A 141 -1.92 5.40 3.29
N SER A 142 -2.39 4.35 2.60
CA SER A 142 -3.14 3.24 3.20
C SER A 142 -2.30 2.38 4.15
N LEU A 143 -0.98 2.32 3.96
CA LEU A 143 -0.06 1.62 4.85
C LEU A 143 0.17 2.33 6.20
N GLY A 144 -0.34 3.55 6.40
CA GLY A 144 -0.45 4.19 7.72
C GLY A 144 0.87 4.41 8.49
N GLY A 145 2.02 4.36 7.81
CA GLY A 145 3.34 4.44 8.44
C GLY A 145 4.01 3.09 8.74
N ALA A 146 3.46 1.96 8.30
CA ALA A 146 4.10 0.64 8.42
C ALA A 146 5.40 0.49 7.59
N LEU A 147 5.66 1.41 6.66
CA LEU A 147 6.91 1.52 5.91
C LEU A 147 8.03 2.14 6.75
N PRO A 148 9.28 1.67 6.65
CA PRO A 148 10.41 2.29 7.34
C PRO A 148 10.59 3.77 6.96
N LYS A 149 11.09 4.57 7.91
CA LYS A 149 11.30 6.01 7.71
C LYS A 149 12.14 6.29 6.46
N GLY A 150 11.57 7.05 5.52
CA GLY A 150 12.21 7.44 4.27
C GLY A 150 11.90 6.55 3.07
N TYR A 151 11.12 5.47 3.26
CA TYR A 151 10.53 4.70 2.17
C TYR A 151 9.12 5.19 1.82
N LYS A 152 8.73 5.00 0.57
CA LYS A 152 7.38 5.24 0.01
C LYS A 152 7.15 4.23 -1.10
N CYS A 153 5.90 3.96 -1.45
CA CYS A 153 5.61 3.24 -2.68
C CYS A 153 5.73 4.20 -3.88
N SER A 154 6.36 3.74 -4.95
CA SER A 154 6.47 4.43 -6.23
C SER A 154 6.74 3.40 -7.33
N LEU A 155 6.58 3.80 -8.59
CA LEU A 155 7.14 3.06 -9.70
C LEU A 155 8.66 2.90 -9.50
N PRO A 156 9.26 1.76 -9.92
CA PRO A 156 10.70 1.60 -9.93
C PRO A 156 11.33 2.55 -10.96
N THR A 157 12.57 2.98 -10.73
CA THR A 157 13.37 3.55 -11.82
C THR A 157 13.75 2.44 -12.81
N GLU A 158 14.08 2.82 -14.05
CA GLU A 158 14.56 1.91 -15.08
C GLU A 158 15.71 1.01 -14.57
N ALA A 159 16.70 1.62 -13.89
CA ALA A 159 17.81 0.92 -13.26
C ALA A 159 17.39 -0.03 -12.12
N GLN A 160 16.38 0.32 -11.32
CA GLN A 160 15.86 -0.58 -10.29
C GLN A 160 15.13 -1.78 -10.90
N TRP A 161 14.35 -1.55 -11.96
CA TRP A 161 13.64 -2.58 -12.68
C TRP A 161 14.61 -3.54 -13.37
N GLU A 162 15.57 -3.03 -14.15
CA GLU A 162 16.56 -3.87 -14.84
C GLU A 162 17.44 -4.65 -13.85
N TYR A 163 17.86 -4.05 -12.73
CA TYR A 163 18.63 -4.74 -11.70
C TYR A 163 17.85 -5.92 -11.10
N ALA A 164 16.57 -5.72 -10.78
CA ALA A 164 15.70 -6.77 -10.26
C ALA A 164 15.46 -7.87 -11.31
N CYS A 165 15.17 -7.50 -12.57
CA CYS A 165 14.92 -8.44 -13.66
C CYS A 165 16.16 -9.27 -14.03
N ARG A 166 17.37 -8.69 -13.98
CA ARG A 166 18.62 -9.45 -14.23
C ARG A 166 18.93 -10.48 -13.15
N ALA A 167 18.50 -10.26 -11.91
CA ALA A 167 18.72 -11.18 -10.78
C ALA A 167 20.20 -11.64 -10.61
N GLY A 168 21.16 -10.77 -10.94
CA GLY A 168 22.59 -11.06 -10.91
C GLY A 168 23.18 -11.71 -12.16
N THR A 169 22.38 -11.98 -13.20
CA THR A 169 22.85 -12.46 -14.51
C THR A 169 23.31 -11.33 -15.43
N THR A 170 24.20 -11.66 -16.37
CA THR A 170 24.70 -10.74 -17.42
C THR A 170 24.30 -11.19 -18.84
N SER A 171 23.41 -12.18 -18.94
CA SER A 171 22.89 -12.73 -20.19
C SER A 171 21.66 -11.95 -20.69
N HIS A 172 21.24 -12.23 -21.93
CA HIS A 172 20.06 -11.57 -22.55
C HIS A 172 18.78 -11.89 -21.75
N LEU A 173 18.66 -13.12 -21.23
CA LEU A 173 17.53 -13.56 -20.41
C LEU A 173 17.94 -13.72 -18.94
N ASN A 174 16.98 -13.44 -18.04
CA ASN A 174 17.12 -13.56 -16.58
C ASN A 174 17.45 -14.96 -16.06
N ASN A 175 17.27 -16.00 -16.89
CA ASN A 175 17.52 -17.40 -16.58
C ASN A 175 18.95 -17.86 -16.94
N GLY A 176 19.86 -16.93 -17.23
CA GLY A 176 21.26 -17.22 -17.55
C GLY A 176 21.51 -17.57 -19.02
N LYS A 177 20.52 -17.45 -19.90
CA LYS A 177 20.64 -17.79 -21.33
C LYS A 177 20.78 -16.54 -22.20
N SER A 178 21.62 -16.63 -23.21
CA SER A 178 21.60 -15.74 -24.37
C SER A 178 20.94 -16.46 -25.56
N ILE A 179 20.38 -15.66 -26.47
CA ILE A 179 19.75 -16.08 -27.73
C ILE A 179 20.58 -15.56 -28.92
#